data_AF-A0A1V5W2B2-F1
#
_entry.id   AF-A0A1V5W2B2-F1
#
_cell.length_a   1.000
_cell.length_b   1.000
_cell.length_c   1.000
_cell.angle_alpha   90.00
_cell.angle_beta   90.00
_cell.angle_gamma   90.00
#
_symmetry.space_group_name_H-M   'P 1'
#
loop_
_entity.id
_entity.type
_entity.pdbx_description
1 polymer ?
#
loop_
_entity_poly.entity_id
_entity_poly.type
_entity_poly.pdbx_seq_one_letter_code
_entity_poly.pdbx_strand_id
1 'polypeptide(L)'
;MSSMRMLYEYKFGFNGQVKDDEIYGEGNWLSFGDYGYDSRLGRRPCPDPEFKKGPDISPYSVFFNNPISFEDPEGKWPGWVHERIIRTAFKNEIKTGLMTAEEVDALIQASIKTDAEPYQAPQFSFMHSMRDGTQTIESAQQKQREFINEKTNKYLQTSDEVEALGELGMALHSISDEDAPTHNWQSWSGLSWYEYPTKGLAHFIGEVTLWGMVRSEEFDRSVEKVRTAYYEAKEMKDQGVTEVILLPTVTVFGVKKQTENTQSDCFEAQPADNTNVQTPIIIE
;
A
#
# COMPACT_ATOMS: atom_id res chain seq x y z
N MET A 1 -44.69 -4.27 -34.60
CA MET A 1 -43.24 -4.00 -34.59
C MET A 1 -42.84 -3.73 -33.16
N SER A 2 -42.34 -4.73 -32.44
CA SER A 2 -41.80 -4.55 -31.08
C SER A 2 -40.31 -4.27 -31.20
N SER A 3 -39.89 -3.14 -30.63
CA SER A 3 -38.53 -2.62 -30.66
C SER A 3 -37.56 -3.58 -29.98
N MET A 4 -36.68 -4.22 -30.77
CA MET A 4 -35.53 -4.96 -30.26
C MET A 4 -34.51 -3.97 -29.69
N ARG A 5 -34.65 -3.62 -28.41
CA ARG A 5 -33.55 -3.03 -27.65
C ARG A 5 -32.53 -4.14 -27.42
N MET A 6 -31.40 -4.10 -28.14
CA MET A 6 -30.18 -4.75 -27.70
C MET A 6 -29.74 -4.07 -26.41
N LEU A 7 -30.31 -4.51 -25.28
CA LEU A 7 -29.80 -4.15 -23.96
C LEU A 7 -28.48 -4.89 -23.84
N TYR A 8 -27.37 -4.14 -23.86
CA TYR A 8 -26.11 -4.67 -23.38
C TYR A 8 -26.36 -5.11 -21.94
N GLU A 9 -26.40 -6.42 -21.72
CA GLU A 9 -26.60 -7.00 -20.41
C GLU A 9 -25.42 -6.57 -19.53
N TYR A 10 -25.74 -5.88 -18.42
CA TYR A 10 -24.73 -5.32 -17.56
C TYR A 10 -24.07 -6.47 -16.78
N LYS A 11 -22.85 -6.82 -17.20
CA LYS A 11 -22.11 -8.01 -16.74
C LYS A 11 -21.55 -7.90 -15.31
N PHE A 12 -21.47 -6.70 -14.75
CA PHE A 12 -20.85 -6.48 -13.44
C PHE A 12 -21.93 -6.24 -12.37
N GLY A 13 -21.61 -6.55 -11.12
CA GLY A 13 -22.51 -6.41 -9.99
C GLY A 13 -21.87 -5.64 -8.83
N PHE A 14 -22.14 -6.10 -7.61
CA PHE A 14 -21.56 -5.56 -6.39
C PHE A 14 -20.03 -5.68 -6.43
N ASN A 15 -19.32 -4.62 -6.00
CA ASN A 15 -17.85 -4.57 -5.93
C ASN A 15 -17.13 -4.90 -7.26
N GLY A 16 -17.74 -4.51 -8.39
CA GLY A 16 -17.15 -4.69 -9.72
C GLY A 16 -17.04 -6.15 -10.18
N GLN A 17 -17.60 -7.10 -9.43
CA GLN A 17 -17.50 -8.53 -9.72
C GLN A 17 -18.45 -8.94 -10.83
N VAL A 18 -18.08 -9.98 -11.59
CA VAL A 18 -18.93 -10.51 -12.66
C VAL A 18 -20.19 -11.12 -12.07
N LYS A 19 -21.34 -10.62 -12.52
CA LYS A 19 -22.65 -11.17 -12.24
C LYS A 19 -22.92 -12.33 -13.18
N ASP A 20 -23.29 -13.47 -12.60
CA ASP A 20 -23.66 -14.67 -13.35
C ASP A 20 -25.06 -15.11 -12.92
N ASP A 21 -26.01 -14.82 -13.80
CA ASP A 21 -27.44 -15.04 -13.58
C ASP A 21 -27.85 -16.50 -13.88
N GLU A 22 -26.94 -17.35 -14.39
CA GLU A 22 -27.24 -18.75 -14.74
C GLU A 22 -27.31 -19.67 -13.51
N ILE A 23 -26.64 -19.30 -12.41
CA ILE A 23 -26.52 -20.16 -11.23
C ILE A 23 -27.72 -20.03 -10.29
N TYR A 24 -28.03 -18.81 -9.84
CA TYR A 24 -29.14 -18.55 -8.91
C TYR A 24 -30.17 -17.55 -9.42
N GLY A 25 -30.23 -17.35 -10.73
CA GLY A 25 -31.10 -16.35 -11.34
C GLY A 25 -30.54 -14.93 -11.16
N GLU A 26 -31.32 -13.95 -11.63
CA GLU A 26 -30.87 -12.57 -11.79
C GLU A 26 -30.36 -11.93 -10.49
N GLY A 27 -29.10 -11.49 -10.48
CA GLY A 27 -28.49 -10.69 -9.40
C GLY A 27 -28.12 -11.45 -8.12
N ASN A 28 -28.33 -12.77 -8.08
CA ASN A 28 -28.15 -13.56 -6.86
C ASN A 28 -26.75 -14.15 -6.70
N TRP A 29 -25.95 -14.15 -7.77
CA TRP A 29 -24.63 -14.76 -7.76
C TRP A 29 -23.59 -13.89 -8.44
N LEU A 30 -22.42 -13.78 -7.80
CA LEU A 30 -21.25 -13.06 -8.29
C LEU A 30 -20.03 -14.00 -8.26
N SER A 31 -19.15 -13.98 -9.29
CA SER A 31 -18.03 -14.92 -9.42
C SER A 31 -16.96 -14.77 -8.32
N PHE A 32 -16.57 -13.55 -7.91
CA PHE A 32 -15.56 -13.30 -6.87
C PHE A 32 -14.30 -14.17 -7.03
N GLY A 33 -13.59 -14.00 -8.15
CA GLY A 33 -12.38 -14.78 -8.45
C GLY A 33 -12.65 -16.28 -8.62
N ASP A 34 -13.84 -16.64 -9.11
CA ASP A 34 -14.36 -18.01 -9.30
C ASP A 34 -14.69 -18.80 -8.03
N TYR A 35 -14.64 -18.17 -6.86
CA TYR A 35 -15.02 -18.79 -5.58
C TYR A 35 -16.50 -18.64 -5.23
N GLY A 36 -17.19 -17.72 -5.88
CA GLY A 36 -18.64 -17.54 -5.79
C GLY A 36 -19.11 -16.79 -4.54
N TYR A 37 -20.10 -15.92 -4.73
CA TYR A 37 -20.78 -15.18 -3.67
C TYR A 37 -22.29 -15.17 -3.89
N ASP A 38 -23.03 -15.71 -2.91
CA ASP A 38 -24.49 -15.61 -2.88
C ASP A 38 -24.90 -14.30 -2.19
N SER A 39 -25.37 -13.34 -2.99
CA SER A 39 -25.73 -12.00 -2.52
C SER A 39 -26.94 -11.98 -1.58
N ARG A 40 -27.77 -13.03 -1.61
CA ARG A 40 -28.95 -13.16 -0.74
C ARG A 40 -28.56 -13.60 0.66
N LEU A 41 -27.53 -14.45 0.75
CA LEU A 41 -27.04 -15.01 2.01
C LEU A 41 -25.89 -14.20 2.61
N GLY A 42 -25.21 -13.39 1.79
CA GLY A 42 -24.01 -12.69 2.21
C GLY A 42 -22.87 -13.65 2.54
N ARG A 43 -22.76 -14.78 1.81
CA ARG A 43 -21.83 -15.88 2.11
C ARG A 43 -21.30 -16.55 0.85
N ARG A 44 -20.17 -17.25 0.99
CA ARG A 44 -19.66 -18.21 0.00
C ARG A 44 -20.42 -19.53 0.11
N PRO A 45 -20.60 -20.27 -0.99
CA PRO A 45 -21.15 -21.62 -0.95
C PRO A 45 -20.11 -22.68 -0.56
N CYS A 46 -18.82 -22.37 -0.70
CA CYS A 46 -17.72 -23.24 -0.33
C CYS A 46 -16.81 -22.55 0.70
N PRO A 47 -16.07 -23.33 1.51
CA PRO A 47 -15.01 -22.80 2.36
C PRO A 47 -14.00 -21.98 1.55
N ASP A 48 -13.61 -20.83 2.09
CA ASP A 48 -12.48 -20.05 1.59
C ASP A 48 -11.22 -20.95 1.57
N PRO A 49 -10.47 -21.04 0.45
CA PRO A 49 -9.25 -21.85 0.39
C PRO A 49 -8.22 -21.49 1.46
N GLU A 50 -8.26 -20.24 1.91
CA GLU A 50 -7.35 -19.66 2.89
C GLU A 50 -8.00 -19.50 4.27
N PHE A 51 -9.13 -20.16 4.53
CA PHE A 51 -9.85 -20.07 5.81
C PHE A 51 -8.97 -20.34 7.05
N LYS A 52 -7.89 -21.12 6.89
CA LYS A 52 -6.92 -21.40 7.95
C LYS A 52 -6.18 -20.15 8.44
N LYS A 53 -6.12 -19.10 7.62
CA LYS A 53 -5.54 -17.81 7.98
C LYS A 53 -6.48 -17.01 8.92
N GLY A 54 -7.77 -17.36 9.01
CA GLY A 54 -8.76 -16.73 9.88
C GLY A 54 -9.64 -17.73 10.64
N PRO A 55 -9.09 -18.51 11.58
CA PRO A 55 -9.81 -19.58 12.27
C PRO A 55 -11.03 -19.10 13.08
N ASP A 56 -11.05 -17.82 13.48
CA ASP A 56 -12.17 -17.20 14.22
C ASP A 56 -13.28 -16.66 13.31
N ILE A 57 -13.06 -16.70 11.99
CA ILE A 57 -14.02 -16.29 10.99
C ILE A 57 -14.56 -17.57 10.36
N SER A 58 -15.88 -17.60 10.16
CA SER A 58 -16.50 -18.70 9.43
C SER A 58 -15.81 -18.87 8.08
N PRO A 59 -15.44 -20.10 7.67
CA PRO A 59 -14.84 -20.34 6.36
C PRO A 59 -15.75 -19.95 5.19
N TYR A 60 -17.04 -19.67 5.46
CA TYR A 60 -18.02 -19.22 4.47
C TYR A 60 -18.29 -17.71 4.54
N SER A 61 -17.64 -16.99 5.46
CA SER A 61 -17.79 -15.54 5.59
C SER A 61 -17.19 -14.84 4.37
N VAL A 62 -17.86 -13.79 3.91
CA VAL A 62 -17.25 -12.79 3.02
C VAL A 62 -17.12 -11.47 3.77
N PHE A 63 -16.19 -10.62 3.34
CA PHE A 63 -16.08 -9.23 3.84
C PHE A 63 -16.02 -9.13 5.37
N PHE A 64 -15.56 -10.15 6.10
CA PHE A 64 -15.63 -10.22 7.57
C PHE A 64 -17.02 -9.92 8.16
N ASN A 65 -18.09 -10.28 7.43
CA ASN A 65 -19.49 -9.96 7.73
C ASN A 65 -19.81 -8.45 7.79
N ASN A 66 -18.96 -7.60 7.21
CA ASN A 66 -19.20 -6.17 7.10
C ASN A 66 -18.99 -5.70 5.64
N PRO A 67 -19.90 -6.07 4.72
CA PRO A 67 -19.83 -5.73 3.29
C PRO A 67 -19.94 -4.22 2.99
N ILE A 68 -20.28 -3.42 3.98
CA ILE A 68 -20.29 -1.95 3.85
C ILE A 68 -18.85 -1.42 3.94
N SER A 69 -18.04 -2.03 4.79
CA SER A 69 -16.68 -1.59 5.09
C SER A 69 -15.61 -2.51 4.54
N PHE A 70 -15.94 -3.55 3.77
CA PHE A 70 -14.97 -4.50 3.22
C PHE A 70 -15.33 -4.92 1.78
N GLU A 71 -14.31 -4.96 0.93
CA GLU A 71 -14.34 -5.49 -0.42
C GLU A 71 -13.34 -6.66 -0.53
N ASP A 72 -13.64 -7.64 -1.38
CA ASP A 72 -12.86 -8.85 -1.59
C ASP A 72 -12.59 -8.99 -3.10
N PRO A 73 -11.59 -8.26 -3.65
CA PRO A 73 -11.41 -8.11 -5.09
C PRO A 73 -11.09 -9.43 -5.82
N GLU A 74 -10.32 -10.30 -5.16
CA GLU A 74 -9.85 -11.58 -5.72
C GLU A 74 -10.49 -12.81 -5.06
N GLY A 75 -11.32 -12.61 -4.04
CA GLY A 75 -11.91 -13.72 -3.32
C GLY A 75 -10.93 -14.43 -2.37
N LYS A 76 -9.95 -13.74 -1.79
CA LYS A 76 -8.85 -14.34 -1.00
C LYS A 76 -8.47 -13.49 0.21
N TRP A 77 -7.67 -14.07 1.11
CA TRP A 77 -7.11 -13.39 2.27
C TRP A 77 -6.25 -12.18 1.84
N PRO A 78 -6.15 -11.12 2.66
CA PRO A 78 -5.72 -9.81 2.26
C PRO A 78 -4.23 -9.56 2.46
N GLY A 79 -3.43 -10.14 1.57
CA GLY A 79 -2.10 -9.60 1.21
C GLY A 79 -2.16 -8.54 0.09
N TRP A 80 -3.37 -8.18 -0.37
CA TRP A 80 -3.60 -7.35 -1.55
C TRP A 80 -3.22 -5.87 -1.35
N VAL A 81 -3.12 -5.40 -0.11
CA VAL A 81 -2.79 -4.01 0.18
C VAL A 81 -1.34 -3.70 -0.21
N HIS A 82 -0.38 -4.50 0.27
CA HIS A 82 1.03 -4.32 -0.07
C HIS A 82 1.27 -4.53 -1.56
N GLU A 83 0.57 -5.48 -2.19
CA GLU A 83 0.57 -5.61 -3.64
C GLU A 83 0.08 -4.34 -4.33
N ARG A 84 -1.02 -3.73 -3.87
CA ARG A 84 -1.55 -2.48 -4.41
C ARG A 84 -0.55 -1.32 -4.22
N ILE A 85 0.14 -1.25 -3.09
CA ILE A 85 1.20 -0.25 -2.83
C ILE A 85 2.32 -0.42 -3.85
N ILE A 86 2.87 -1.63 -4.01
CA ILE A 86 3.96 -1.94 -4.95
C ILE A 86 3.54 -1.60 -6.39
N ARG A 87 2.38 -2.09 -6.84
CA ARG A 87 1.87 -1.83 -8.20
C ARG A 87 1.61 -0.35 -8.45
N THR A 88 1.21 0.41 -7.42
CA THR A 88 1.02 1.87 -7.54
C THR A 88 2.35 2.60 -7.57
N ALA A 89 3.29 2.23 -6.69
CA ALA A 89 4.62 2.82 -6.59
C ALA A 89 5.41 2.70 -7.90
N PHE A 90 5.27 1.57 -8.59
CA PHE A 90 6.01 1.27 -9.83
C PHE A 90 5.16 1.28 -11.10
N LYS A 91 3.98 1.93 -11.05
CA LYS A 91 3.02 1.93 -12.16
C LYS A 91 3.62 2.37 -13.49
N ASN A 92 4.49 3.38 -13.46
CA ASN A 92 5.09 3.91 -14.68
C ASN A 92 6.15 2.95 -15.22
N GLU A 93 6.99 2.40 -14.36
CA GLU A 93 8.07 1.47 -14.69
C GLU A 93 7.50 0.17 -15.28
N ILE A 94 6.40 -0.32 -14.71
CA ILE A 94 5.63 -1.45 -15.24
C ILE A 94 5.08 -1.12 -16.62
N LYS A 95 4.47 0.07 -16.79
CA LYS A 95 3.85 0.48 -18.05
C LYS A 95 4.88 0.69 -19.18
N THR A 96 6.06 1.20 -18.85
CA THR A 96 7.13 1.47 -19.82
C THR A 96 8.05 0.27 -20.05
N GLY A 97 7.91 -0.80 -19.26
CA GLY A 97 8.79 -1.97 -19.33
C GLY A 97 10.19 -1.73 -18.75
N LEU A 98 10.35 -0.69 -17.92
CA LEU A 98 11.57 -0.47 -17.13
C LEU A 98 11.68 -1.43 -15.94
N MET A 99 10.57 -2.06 -15.57
CA MET A 99 10.52 -3.17 -14.62
C MET A 99 9.77 -4.33 -15.26
N THR A 100 10.40 -5.50 -15.26
CA THR A 100 9.86 -6.76 -15.80
C THR A 100 8.79 -7.34 -14.88
N ALA A 101 7.99 -8.28 -15.40
CA ALA A 101 6.97 -8.94 -14.60
C ALA A 101 7.58 -9.75 -13.44
N GLU A 102 8.74 -10.36 -13.68
CA GLU A 102 9.50 -11.14 -12.72
C GLU A 102 10.06 -10.28 -11.59
N GLU A 103 10.57 -9.09 -11.90
CA GLU A 103 11.05 -8.13 -10.88
C GLU A 103 9.90 -7.60 -10.01
N VAL A 104 8.73 -7.32 -10.61
CA VAL A 104 7.53 -6.94 -9.85
C VAL A 104 7.06 -8.09 -8.96
N ASP A 105 7.04 -9.32 -9.47
CA ASP A 105 6.64 -10.49 -8.70
C ASP A 105 7.61 -10.74 -7.55
N ALA A 106 8.91 -10.56 -7.74
CA ALA A 106 9.90 -10.68 -6.65
C ALA A 106 9.58 -9.77 -5.46
N LEU A 107 9.22 -8.51 -5.73
CA LEU A 107 8.80 -7.56 -4.70
C LEU A 107 7.52 -7.99 -3.99
N ILE A 108 6.52 -8.46 -4.75
CA ILE A 108 5.23 -8.91 -4.21
C ILE A 108 5.41 -10.18 -3.37
N GLN A 109 6.13 -11.18 -3.87
CA GLN A 109 6.40 -12.42 -3.14
C GLN A 109 7.22 -12.17 -1.86
N ALA A 110 8.15 -11.23 -1.88
CA ALA A 110 8.89 -10.83 -0.69
C ALA A 110 8.00 -10.18 0.38
N SER A 111 7.02 -9.36 -0.04
CA SER A 111 6.00 -8.81 0.85
C SER A 111 5.11 -9.91 1.44
N ILE A 112 4.57 -10.80 0.61
CA ILE A 112 3.75 -11.94 1.04
C ILE A 112 4.53 -12.84 2.02
N LYS A 113 5.82 -13.06 1.76
CA LYS A 113 6.70 -13.83 2.63
C LYS A 113 6.89 -13.15 3.99
N THR A 114 7.12 -11.84 4.01
CA THR A 114 7.28 -11.07 5.26
C THR A 114 5.99 -11.11 6.10
N ASP A 115 4.84 -11.14 5.44
CA ASP A 115 3.52 -11.23 6.07
C ASP A 115 3.11 -12.66 6.47
N ALA A 116 3.95 -13.67 6.21
CA ALA A 116 3.67 -15.07 6.52
C ALA A 116 4.46 -15.58 7.74
N GLU A 117 4.02 -16.71 8.30
CA GLU A 117 4.81 -17.46 9.26
C GLU A 117 6.20 -17.83 8.67
N PRO A 118 7.30 -17.71 9.45
CA PRO A 118 7.35 -17.47 10.89
C PRO A 118 7.40 -15.98 11.29
N TYR A 119 7.37 -15.05 10.34
CA TYR A 119 7.65 -13.62 10.58
C TYR A 119 6.50 -12.85 11.26
N GLN A 120 5.41 -13.55 11.57
CA GLN A 120 4.29 -13.05 12.37
C GLN A 120 4.49 -13.25 13.88
N ALA A 121 5.53 -13.97 14.31
CA ALA A 121 5.83 -14.19 15.72
C ALA A 121 6.29 -12.90 16.42
N PRO A 122 6.11 -12.77 17.76
CA PRO A 122 6.38 -11.53 18.49
C PRO A 122 7.79 -11.00 18.26
N GLN A 123 8.79 -11.88 18.20
CA GLN A 123 10.19 -11.48 18.01
C GLN A 123 10.45 -10.78 16.67
N PHE A 124 9.57 -10.94 15.67
CA PHE A 124 9.65 -10.34 14.35
C PHE A 124 8.72 -9.13 14.19
N SER A 125 8.09 -8.65 15.25
CA SER A 125 7.16 -7.51 15.20
C SER A 125 7.77 -6.25 14.54
N PHE A 126 9.09 -6.07 14.64
CA PHE A 126 9.79 -4.95 14.02
C PHE A 126 9.72 -4.98 12.48
N MET A 127 9.50 -6.14 11.87
CA MET A 127 9.30 -6.29 10.43
C MET A 127 7.96 -5.71 9.98
N HIS A 128 7.03 -5.50 10.92
CA HIS A 128 5.66 -5.04 10.72
C HIS A 128 5.41 -3.67 11.39
N SER A 129 6.46 -2.87 11.62
CA SER A 129 6.36 -1.57 12.32
C SER A 129 5.74 -1.65 13.73
N MET A 130 5.97 -2.77 14.44
CA MET A 130 5.40 -3.11 15.76
C MET A 130 6.49 -3.53 16.76
N ARG A 131 6.12 -3.67 18.05
CA ARG A 131 7.06 -4.06 19.13
C ARG A 131 6.62 -5.32 19.88
N ASP A 132 7.54 -6.16 20.33
CA ASP A 132 7.27 -7.50 20.89
C ASP A 132 6.59 -7.54 22.27
N GLY A 133 6.14 -6.39 22.78
CA GLY A 133 5.55 -6.22 24.11
C GLY A 133 6.55 -5.96 25.24
N THR A 134 7.82 -6.32 25.06
CA THR A 134 8.90 -6.07 26.03
C THR A 134 9.76 -4.86 25.68
N GLN A 135 9.78 -4.48 24.40
CA GLN A 135 10.57 -3.37 23.90
C GLN A 135 9.94 -1.99 24.13
N THR A 136 10.79 -0.96 24.25
CA THR A 136 10.41 0.43 24.02
C THR A 136 10.17 0.68 22.53
N ILE A 137 9.43 1.76 22.20
CA ILE A 137 9.23 2.17 20.80
C ILE A 137 10.57 2.40 20.11
N GLU A 138 11.49 3.11 20.75
CA GLU A 138 12.82 3.41 20.22
C GLU A 138 13.64 2.14 19.93
N SER A 139 13.56 1.13 20.81
CA SER A 139 14.24 -0.15 20.61
C SER A 139 13.65 -0.96 19.46
N ALA A 140 12.32 -0.94 19.28
CA ALA A 140 11.66 -1.60 18.16
C ALA A 140 11.97 -0.92 16.83
N GLN A 141 11.95 0.42 16.80
CA GLN A 141 12.37 1.22 15.65
C GLN A 141 13.83 0.97 15.28
N GLN A 142 14.71 0.83 16.27
CA GLN A 142 16.11 0.49 16.04
C GLN A 142 16.24 -0.90 15.39
N LYS A 143 15.52 -1.91 15.89
CA LYS A 143 15.51 -3.25 15.24
C LYS A 143 14.97 -3.21 13.81
N GLN A 144 13.93 -2.42 13.54
CA GLN A 144 13.41 -2.27 12.19
C GLN A 144 14.46 -1.63 11.27
N ARG A 145 15.15 -0.57 11.72
CA ARG A 145 16.25 0.04 10.95
C ARG A 145 17.36 -0.96 10.65
N GLU A 146 17.78 -1.74 11.66
CA GLU A 146 18.79 -2.78 11.50
C GLU A 146 18.36 -3.83 10.45
N PHE A 147 17.10 -4.25 10.49
CA PHE A 147 16.52 -5.17 9.51
C PHE A 147 16.50 -4.58 8.10
N ILE A 148 16.01 -3.35 7.94
CA ILE A 148 15.98 -2.65 6.65
C ILE A 148 17.41 -2.57 6.08
N ASN A 149 18.40 -2.18 6.90
CA ASN A 149 19.79 -2.12 6.44
C ASN A 149 20.34 -3.50 6.05
N GLU A 150 20.05 -4.55 6.83
CA GLU A 150 20.47 -5.91 6.51
C GLU A 150 19.94 -6.33 5.13
N LYS A 151 18.66 -6.07 4.87
CA LYS A 151 17.99 -6.40 3.61
C LYS A 151 18.48 -5.56 2.43
N THR A 152 18.69 -4.26 2.64
CA THR A 152 19.30 -3.39 1.64
C THR A 152 20.73 -3.81 1.32
N ASN A 153 21.54 -4.17 2.33
CA ASN A 153 22.90 -4.68 2.10
C ASN A 153 22.89 -5.96 1.27
N LYS A 154 21.95 -6.88 1.52
CA LYS A 154 21.76 -8.07 0.67
C LYS A 154 21.35 -7.71 -0.75
N TYR A 155 20.47 -6.74 -0.95
CA TYR A 155 20.12 -6.23 -2.28
C TYR A 155 21.35 -5.69 -3.04
N LEU A 156 22.20 -4.91 -2.36
CA LEU A 156 23.42 -4.33 -2.93
C LEU A 156 24.46 -5.38 -3.29
N GLN A 157 24.57 -6.46 -2.51
CA GLN A 157 25.57 -7.51 -2.68
C GLN A 157 25.13 -8.62 -3.66
N THR A 158 23.83 -8.72 -3.95
CA THR A 158 23.27 -9.79 -4.80
C THR A 158 23.31 -9.39 -6.28
N SER A 159 23.94 -10.24 -7.09
CA SER A 159 24.13 -10.00 -8.53
C SER A 159 22.90 -10.33 -9.37
N ASP A 160 22.12 -11.35 -8.97
CA ASP A 160 20.84 -11.66 -9.63
C ASP A 160 19.78 -10.64 -9.20
N GLU A 161 19.20 -9.92 -10.16
CA GLU A 161 18.31 -8.80 -9.85
C GLU A 161 16.99 -9.26 -9.22
N VAL A 162 16.46 -10.41 -9.63
CA VAL A 162 15.21 -10.97 -9.07
C VAL A 162 15.44 -11.40 -7.61
N GLU A 163 16.55 -12.08 -7.33
CA GLU A 163 16.94 -12.44 -5.97
C GLU A 163 17.21 -11.19 -5.10
N ALA A 164 17.91 -10.21 -5.66
CA ALA A 164 18.19 -8.95 -4.97
C ALA A 164 16.89 -8.23 -4.60
N LEU A 165 15.94 -8.11 -5.54
CA LEU A 165 14.64 -7.49 -5.29
C LEU A 165 13.80 -8.30 -4.29
N GLY A 166 13.99 -9.61 -4.21
CA GLY A 166 13.42 -10.43 -3.15
C GLY A 166 13.89 -10.00 -1.75
N GLU A 167 15.15 -9.62 -1.59
CA GLU A 167 15.68 -9.10 -0.32
C GLU A 167 15.19 -7.66 -0.05
N LEU A 168 15.26 -6.78 -1.06
CA LEU A 168 14.77 -5.40 -0.94
C LEU A 168 13.27 -5.35 -0.65
N GLY A 169 12.47 -6.22 -1.26
CA GLY A 169 11.03 -6.31 -1.06
C GLY A 169 10.64 -6.60 0.39
N MET A 170 11.46 -7.35 1.14
CA MET A 170 11.24 -7.56 2.58
C MET A 170 11.45 -6.26 3.38
N ALA A 171 12.41 -5.42 3.00
CA ALA A 171 12.59 -4.10 3.61
C ALA A 171 11.44 -3.15 3.25
N LEU A 172 11.04 -3.14 1.98
CA LEU A 172 9.95 -2.29 1.48
C LEU A 172 8.61 -2.63 2.14
N HIS A 173 8.36 -3.90 2.47
CA HIS A 173 7.20 -4.30 3.27
C HIS A 173 7.20 -3.56 4.63
N SER A 174 8.28 -3.67 5.41
CA SER A 174 8.39 -2.99 6.71
C SER A 174 8.21 -1.48 6.62
N ILE A 175 8.77 -0.86 5.57
CA ILE A 175 8.64 0.58 5.29
C ILE A 175 7.18 0.94 4.97
N SER A 176 6.49 0.10 4.19
CA SER A 176 5.10 0.34 3.80
C SER A 176 4.14 0.25 4.98
N ASP A 177 4.49 -0.49 6.02
CA ASP A 177 3.68 -0.59 7.25
C ASP A 177 3.80 0.64 8.14
N GLU A 178 4.87 1.45 8.07
CA GLU A 178 5.10 2.56 9.01
C GLU A 178 3.96 3.60 9.07
N ASP A 179 3.28 3.85 7.95
CA ASP A 179 2.16 4.79 7.88
C ASP A 179 0.80 4.14 8.13
N ALA A 180 0.77 2.84 8.39
CA ALA A 180 -0.46 2.15 8.72
C ALA A 180 -0.94 2.62 10.10
N PRO A 181 -2.19 3.11 10.23
CA PRO A 181 -2.67 3.60 11.52
C PRO A 181 -2.65 2.53 12.64
N THR A 182 -2.65 1.25 12.26
CA THR A 182 -2.52 0.10 13.16
C THR A 182 -1.08 -0.25 13.53
N HIS A 183 -0.12 0.12 12.70
CA HIS A 183 1.31 -0.09 12.93
C HIS A 183 2.00 1.15 13.53
N ASN A 184 1.37 1.73 14.55
CA ASN A 184 1.91 2.85 15.32
C ASN A 184 2.74 2.35 16.51
N TRP A 185 3.68 1.42 16.26
CA TRP A 185 4.55 0.83 17.30
C TRP A 185 3.79 0.22 18.48
N GLN A 186 2.62 -0.35 18.20
CA GLN A 186 1.81 -1.01 19.21
C GLN A 186 2.46 -2.35 19.61
N SER A 187 2.14 -2.81 20.82
CA SER A 187 2.64 -4.10 21.30
C SER A 187 1.97 -5.25 20.54
N TRP A 188 2.80 -6.11 19.97
CA TRP A 188 2.45 -7.32 19.26
C TRP A 188 2.83 -8.55 20.09
N SER A 189 1.85 -9.39 20.40
CA SER A 189 2.05 -10.66 21.10
C SER A 189 2.06 -11.87 20.16
N GLY A 190 2.27 -11.65 18.85
CA GLY A 190 2.29 -12.69 17.83
C GLY A 190 0.91 -13.20 17.41
N LEU A 191 0.85 -13.83 16.24
CA LEU A 191 -0.28 -14.66 15.82
C LEU A 191 -0.22 -16.05 16.46
N SER A 192 -0.43 -16.14 17.78
CA SER A 192 -0.78 -17.43 18.39
C SER A 192 -2.28 -17.66 18.20
N TRP A 193 -2.65 -18.23 17.06
CA TRP A 193 -4.05 -18.57 16.72
C TRP A 193 -4.70 -19.55 17.70
N TYR A 194 -3.91 -20.18 18.58
CA TYR A 194 -4.39 -21.11 19.60
C TYR A 194 -4.52 -20.47 20.99
N GLU A 195 -3.80 -19.37 21.27
CA GLU A 195 -3.79 -18.71 22.58
C GLU A 195 -4.51 -17.34 22.59
N TYR A 196 -4.57 -16.61 21.47
CA TYR A 196 -5.13 -15.24 21.40
C TYR A 196 -5.92 -14.92 20.11
N PRO A 197 -7.04 -15.61 19.86
CA PRO A 197 -7.85 -15.50 18.63
C PRO A 197 -8.30 -14.06 18.26
N THR A 198 -8.73 -13.28 19.25
CA THR A 198 -9.25 -11.91 19.02
C THR A 198 -8.19 -10.89 18.59
N LYS A 199 -6.91 -11.15 18.82
CA LYS A 199 -5.81 -10.24 18.46
C LYS A 199 -5.31 -10.46 17.04
N GLY A 200 -5.30 -11.71 16.57
CA GLY A 200 -5.05 -12.00 15.15
C GLY A 200 -6.11 -11.38 14.26
N LEU A 201 -7.39 -11.46 14.67
CA LEU A 201 -8.49 -10.76 14.02
C LEU A 201 -8.36 -9.22 14.06
N ALA A 202 -7.84 -8.64 15.14
CA ALA A 202 -7.69 -7.18 15.26
C ALA A 202 -6.52 -6.60 14.44
N HIS A 203 -5.40 -7.33 14.33
CA HIS A 203 -4.27 -6.96 13.45
C HIS A 203 -4.67 -7.05 11.99
N PHE A 204 -5.34 -8.14 11.66
CA PHE A 204 -5.95 -8.40 10.38
C PHE A 204 -7.02 -7.35 9.99
N ILE A 205 -7.96 -7.05 10.90
CA ILE A 205 -8.88 -5.92 10.75
C ILE A 205 -8.07 -4.63 10.66
N GLY A 206 -6.93 -4.47 11.32
CA GLY A 206 -6.06 -3.31 11.13
C GLY A 206 -5.54 -3.14 9.70
N GLU A 207 -4.97 -4.21 9.15
CA GLU A 207 -4.42 -4.26 7.79
C GLU A 207 -5.51 -4.10 6.72
N VAL A 208 -6.69 -4.70 6.91
CA VAL A 208 -7.79 -4.67 5.94
C VAL A 208 -8.69 -3.43 6.09
N THR A 209 -8.95 -2.99 7.32
CA THR A 209 -9.98 -1.97 7.62
C THR A 209 -9.45 -0.54 7.52
N LEU A 210 -8.14 -0.32 7.33
CA LEU A 210 -7.59 1.03 7.22
C LEU A 210 -6.84 1.31 5.90
N TRP A 211 -6.42 0.27 5.18
CA TRP A 211 -5.84 0.41 3.84
C TRP A 211 -6.86 0.20 2.71
N GLY A 212 -8.03 -0.36 3.03
CA GLY A 212 -8.82 -1.08 2.05
C GLY A 212 -9.47 -0.23 0.94
N MET A 213 -10.30 0.75 1.24
CA MET A 213 -11.36 1.08 0.26
C MET A 213 -11.29 2.42 -0.45
N VAL A 214 -10.41 3.34 -0.05
CA VAL A 214 -10.20 4.62 -0.72
C VAL A 214 -8.70 4.92 -0.65
N ARG A 215 -8.11 5.44 -1.74
CA ARG A 215 -6.78 6.05 -1.71
C ARG A 215 -6.76 7.10 -0.60
N SER A 216 -6.16 6.77 0.54
CA SER A 216 -6.03 7.64 1.71
C SER A 216 -4.71 8.40 1.68
N GLU A 217 -4.56 9.43 2.51
CA GLU A 217 -3.28 10.13 2.66
C GLU A 217 -2.19 9.16 3.17
N GLU A 218 -2.55 8.23 4.06
CA GLU A 218 -1.71 7.13 4.54
C GLU A 218 -1.24 6.25 3.37
N PHE A 219 -2.16 5.89 2.47
CA PHE A 219 -1.84 5.06 1.31
C PHE A 219 -0.81 5.73 0.41
N ASP A 220 -1.03 7.01 0.12
CA ASP A 220 -0.12 7.79 -0.70
C ASP A 220 1.25 7.98 -0.03
N ARG A 221 1.29 8.14 1.30
CA ARG A 221 2.56 8.18 2.05
C ARG A 221 3.34 6.88 1.94
N SER A 222 2.70 5.72 2.12
CA SER A 222 3.41 4.43 1.96
C SER A 222 3.85 4.17 0.53
N VAL A 223 3.05 4.52 -0.47
CA VAL A 223 3.46 4.45 -1.88
C VAL A 223 4.71 5.29 -2.12
N GLU A 224 4.73 6.53 -1.63
CA GLU A 224 5.88 7.42 -1.78
C GLU A 224 7.11 6.92 -1.03
N LYS A 225 6.95 6.40 0.19
CA LYS A 225 8.07 5.83 0.96
C LYS A 225 8.65 4.59 0.29
N VAL A 226 7.80 3.67 -0.19
CA VAL A 226 8.24 2.48 -0.92
C VAL A 226 9.00 2.89 -2.18
N ARG A 227 8.46 3.85 -2.94
CA ARG A 227 9.13 4.38 -4.14
C ARG A 227 10.47 5.02 -3.80
N THR A 228 10.51 5.87 -2.79
CA THR A 228 11.72 6.58 -2.35
C THR A 228 12.80 5.59 -1.93
N ALA A 229 12.48 4.66 -1.03
CA ALA A 229 13.44 3.67 -0.54
C ALA A 229 13.96 2.76 -1.66
N TYR A 230 13.10 2.39 -2.63
CA TYR A 230 13.55 1.63 -3.80
C TYR A 230 14.57 2.41 -4.63
N TYR A 231 14.31 3.68 -4.94
CA TYR A 231 15.24 4.47 -5.76
C TYR A 231 16.53 4.82 -5.04
N GLU A 232 16.49 5.06 -3.73
CA GLU A 232 17.69 5.23 -2.92
C GLU A 232 18.57 3.97 -2.97
N ALA A 233 17.97 2.79 -2.72
CA ALA A 233 18.69 1.52 -2.81
C ALA A 233 19.23 1.26 -4.22
N LYS A 234 18.42 1.53 -5.25
CA LYS A 234 18.82 1.37 -6.65
C LYS A 234 19.98 2.30 -7.02
N GLU A 235 19.94 3.58 -6.62
CA GLU A 235 21.02 4.53 -6.86
C GLU A 235 22.32 4.07 -6.18
N MET A 236 22.24 3.59 -4.94
CA MET A 236 23.38 3.00 -4.25
C MET A 236 23.97 1.81 -5.01
N LYS A 237 23.11 0.91 -5.52
CA LYS A 237 23.54 -0.25 -6.32
C LYS A 237 24.21 0.18 -7.62
N ASP A 238 23.62 1.15 -8.33
CA ASP A 238 24.15 1.70 -9.58
C ASP A 238 25.50 2.42 -9.37
N GLN A 239 25.74 2.96 -8.17
CA GLN A 239 27.02 3.56 -7.75
C GLN A 239 28.06 2.54 -7.23
N GLY A 240 27.71 1.27 -7.15
CA GLY A 240 28.60 0.21 -6.64
C GLY A 240 28.78 0.22 -5.12
N VAL A 241 27.85 0.82 -4.37
CA VAL A 241 27.83 0.73 -2.91
C VAL A 241 27.51 -0.71 -2.51
N THR A 242 28.23 -1.25 -1.52
CA THR A 242 28.09 -2.64 -1.07
C THR A 242 27.61 -2.78 0.38
N GLU A 243 27.57 -1.67 1.12
CA GLU A 243 27.14 -1.63 2.52
C GLU A 243 26.60 -0.26 2.89
N VAL A 244 25.51 -0.25 3.64
CA VAL A 244 24.87 0.92 4.22
C VAL A 244 25.05 0.88 5.75
N ILE A 245 25.57 1.98 6.31
CA ILE A 245 25.69 2.17 7.75
C ILE A 245 24.55 3.09 8.19
N LEU A 246 23.41 2.49 8.56
CA LEU A 246 22.20 3.15 9.06
C LEU A 246 21.60 4.17 8.09
N LEU A 247 20.65 3.73 7.24
CA LEU A 247 19.78 4.67 6.54
C LEU A 247 19.16 5.63 7.56
N PRO A 248 19.25 6.97 7.38
CA PRO A 248 18.36 7.86 8.11
C PRO A 248 16.94 7.41 7.74
N THR A 249 16.08 7.22 8.73
CA THR A 249 14.65 6.98 8.49
C THR A 249 14.20 7.96 7.40
N VAL A 250 13.50 7.47 6.37
CA VAL A 250 12.83 8.30 5.36
C VAL A 250 11.85 9.18 6.13
N THR A 251 12.37 10.30 6.62
CA THR A 251 11.63 11.28 7.37
C THR A 251 10.97 12.08 6.26
N VAL A 252 9.78 11.65 5.84
CA VAL A 252 8.93 12.49 5.00
C VAL A 252 8.60 13.71 5.86
N PHE A 253 9.47 14.72 5.81
CA PHE A 253 9.16 16.04 6.31
C PHE A 253 7.96 16.50 5.48
N GLY A 254 6.83 16.64 6.16
CA GLY A 254 5.60 17.10 5.55
C GLY A 254 5.87 18.33 4.69
N VAL A 255 5.38 18.28 3.46
CA VAL A 255 5.27 19.45 2.60
C VAL A 255 4.31 20.42 3.29
N LYS A 256 4.84 21.27 4.18
CA LYS A 256 4.19 22.54 4.46
C LYS A 256 4.24 23.30 3.16
N LYS A 257 3.06 23.51 2.55
CA LYS A 257 2.84 24.52 1.52
C LYS A 257 3.49 25.82 2.01
N GLN A 258 4.67 26.15 1.47
CA GLN A 258 5.12 27.52 1.46
C GLN A 258 4.17 28.24 0.52
N THR A 259 3.30 29.06 1.09
CA THR A 259 2.71 30.19 0.40
C THR A 259 3.85 31.13 0.04
N GLU A 260 4.45 30.93 -1.14
CA GLU A 260 5.32 31.92 -1.75
C GLU A 260 4.64 32.44 -3.02
N ASN A 261 4.02 33.59 -2.81
CA ASN A 261 3.67 34.56 -3.81
C ASN A 261 4.91 34.87 -4.65
N THR A 262 4.99 34.32 -5.86
CA THR A 262 5.98 34.72 -6.86
C THR A 262 5.24 35.05 -8.14
N GLN A 263 4.89 36.33 -8.25
CA GLN A 263 4.60 36.99 -9.51
C GLN A 263 5.92 37.00 -10.31
N SER A 264 6.03 36.11 -11.29
CA SER A 264 7.11 36.14 -12.27
C SER A 264 6.68 37.00 -13.45
N ASP A 265 7.28 38.18 -13.56
CA ASP A 265 7.23 39.05 -14.73
C ASP A 265 7.89 38.35 -15.94
N CYS A 266 7.18 38.36 -17.06
CA CYS A 266 7.72 38.21 -18.42
C CYS A 266 6.80 39.00 -19.35
N PHE A 267 7.22 40.19 -19.81
CA PHE A 267 7.19 40.65 -21.21
C PHE A 267 7.64 42.12 -21.28
N GLU A 268 8.71 42.36 -22.05
CA GLU A 268 9.23 43.68 -22.40
C GLU A 268 8.27 44.47 -23.32
N ALA A 269 8.17 45.78 -23.07
CA ALA A 269 8.06 46.81 -24.11
C ALA A 269 8.46 48.19 -23.54
N GLN A 270 9.55 48.76 -24.05
CA GLN A 270 9.94 50.18 -23.93
C GLN A 270 9.32 50.99 -25.10
N PRO A 271 9.50 52.33 -25.21
CA PRO A 271 9.58 53.42 -24.21
C PRO A 271 8.71 54.64 -24.61
N ALA A 272 8.83 55.75 -23.84
CA ALA A 272 8.89 57.16 -24.30
C ALA A 272 7.89 58.13 -23.60
N ASP A 273 8.45 59.01 -22.76
CA ASP A 273 8.65 60.44 -23.05
C ASP A 273 8.09 61.49 -22.04
N ASN A 274 8.98 62.47 -21.78
CA ASN A 274 8.86 63.89 -21.36
C ASN A 274 7.75 64.40 -20.41
N THR A 275 8.14 65.12 -19.33
CA THR A 275 8.44 66.59 -19.27
C THR A 275 8.21 67.23 -17.89
N ASN A 276 9.15 68.12 -17.52
CA ASN A 276 9.02 69.45 -16.88
C ASN A 276 8.14 69.67 -15.63
N VAL A 277 8.69 70.11 -14.48
CA VAL A 277 9.14 71.47 -14.09
C VAL A 277 8.06 72.28 -13.35
N GLN A 278 8.48 72.79 -12.18
CA GLN A 278 8.01 73.99 -11.44
C GLN A 278 6.66 73.99 -10.68
N THR A 279 6.79 74.17 -9.36
CA THR A 279 5.97 75.01 -8.45
C THR A 279 5.70 76.40 -9.07
N PRO A 280 4.67 77.21 -8.68
CA PRO A 280 4.43 77.59 -7.27
C PRO A 280 3.02 78.13 -6.89
N ILE A 281 2.96 78.68 -5.66
CA ILE A 281 2.09 79.76 -5.13
C ILE A 281 0.82 79.37 -4.34
N ILE A 282 0.88 79.86 -3.10
CA ILE A 282 -0.10 80.01 -2.02
C ILE A 282 -1.19 81.01 -2.40
N ILE A 283 -2.45 80.74 -2.07
CA ILE A 283 -3.41 81.79 -1.65
C ILE A 283 -4.28 81.21 -0.52
N GLU A 284 -4.19 81.89 0.63
CA GLU A 284 -5.03 81.93 1.85
C GLU A 284 -5.38 80.64 2.61
#